data_AF-A0A7W5XDX4-F1
#
_entry.id   AF-A0A7W5XDX4-F1
#
_cell.length_a   1.000
_cell.length_b   1.000
_cell.length_c   1.000
_cell.angle_alpha   90.00
_cell.angle_beta   90.00
_cell.angle_gamma   90.00
#
_symmetry.space_group_name_H-M   'P 1'
#
loop_
_entity.id
_entity.type
_entity.pdbx_description
1 polymer ?
#
loop_
_entity_poly.entity_id
_entity_poly.type
_entity_poly.pdbx_seq_one_letter_code
_entity_poly.pdbx_strand_id
1 'polypeptide(L)'
;MFFMVLDVGIAILATLVANGIEAPFVFMATLGFLWLVPVGLNLWGAIKFWIAFLLFEKRRMVRYYKAEMYKSKFPASNGYVDWEEYLGFIVTDNDVRPEAKTKAAAFAGEIATCKTLRPATLFIGTQIALQRAMDEYQAPPSTSGMLSTANAG
;
A
#
# COMPACT_ATOMS: atom_id res chain seq x y z
N MET A 1 14.55 15.13 -16.76
CA MET A 1 15.56 15.96 -17.46
C MET A 1 15.96 17.18 -16.64
N PHE A 2 15.01 18.00 -16.16
CA PHE A 2 15.31 19.19 -15.34
C PHE A 2 16.20 18.90 -14.10
N PHE A 3 15.86 17.91 -13.28
CA PHE A 3 16.67 17.57 -12.10
C PHE A 3 18.08 17.07 -12.43
N MET A 4 18.26 16.32 -13.53
CA MET A 4 19.60 15.92 -13.99
C MET A 4 20.44 17.12 -14.41
N VAL A 5 19.83 18.12 -15.06
CA VAL A 5 20.53 19.35 -15.45
C VAL A 5 20.94 20.15 -14.21
N LEU A 6 20.09 20.18 -13.17
CA LEU A 6 20.46 20.78 -11.88
C LEU A 6 21.60 20.03 -11.20
N ASP A 7 21.57 18.70 -11.15
CA ASP A 7 22.64 17.90 -10.55
C ASP A 7 23.99 18.14 -11.25
N VAL A 8 23.98 18.18 -12.58
CA VAL A 8 25.16 18.52 -13.39
C VAL A 8 25.63 19.95 -13.11
N GLY A 9 24.70 20.91 -13.02
CA GLY A 9 25.02 22.30 -12.68
C GLY A 9 25.67 22.43 -11.30
N ILE A 10 25.15 21.73 -10.30
CA ILE A 10 25.72 21.68 -8.93
C ILE A 10 27.12 21.06 -8.96
N ALA A 11 27.30 19.96 -9.72
CA ALA A 11 28.61 19.34 -9.86
C ALA A 11 29.61 20.27 -10.56
N ILE A 12 29.22 21.01 -11.60
CA ILE A 12 30.06 22.03 -12.23
C ILE A 12 30.44 23.12 -11.21
N LEU A 13 29.48 23.65 -10.45
CA LEU A 13 29.77 24.65 -9.41
C LEU A 13 30.74 24.13 -8.34
N ALA A 14 30.60 22.87 -7.92
CA ALA A 14 31.51 22.23 -6.97
C ALA A 14 32.94 22.14 -7.53
N THR A 15 33.10 21.91 -8.84
CA THR A 15 34.42 21.87 -9.48
C THR A 15 35.11 23.21 -9.57
N LEU A 16 34.37 24.33 -9.63
CA LEU A 16 34.95 25.68 -9.65
C LEU A 16 35.65 26.04 -8.33
N VAL A 17 35.30 25.35 -7.24
CA VAL A 17 35.95 25.51 -5.93
C VAL A 17 37.19 24.61 -5.81
N ALA A 18 37.32 23.59 -6.66
CA ALA A 18 38.46 22.69 -6.68
C ALA A 18 39.57 23.24 -7.61
N ASN A 19 40.78 23.38 -7.09
CA ASN A 19 41.92 23.86 -7.89
C ASN A 19 42.71 22.69 -8.50
N GLY A 20 43.02 22.77 -9.80
CA GLY A 20 44.01 21.90 -10.45
C GLY A 20 43.51 20.52 -10.88
N ILE A 21 44.38 19.51 -10.75
CA ILE A 21 44.22 18.14 -11.28
C ILE A 21 43.03 17.38 -10.65
N GLU A 22 42.54 17.83 -9.49
CA GLU A 22 41.47 17.17 -8.74
C GLU A 22 40.06 17.53 -9.22
N ALA A 23 39.90 18.59 -10.03
CA ALA A 23 38.60 19.03 -10.55
C ALA A 23 37.76 17.92 -11.20
N PRO A 24 38.27 17.07 -12.12
CA PRO A 24 37.47 15.97 -12.69
C PRO A 24 37.06 14.92 -11.64
N PHE A 25 37.88 14.68 -10.61
CA PHE A 25 37.52 13.77 -9.53
C PHE A 25 36.39 14.35 -8.66
N VAL A 26 36.49 15.63 -8.29
CA VAL A 26 35.46 16.33 -7.51
C VAL A 26 34.13 16.38 -8.25
N PHE A 27 34.13 16.55 -9.57
CA PHE A 27 32.94 16.48 -10.42
C PHE A 27 32.22 15.13 -10.28
N MET A 28 32.98 14.04 -10.52
CA MET A 28 32.45 12.68 -10.52
C MET A 28 32.02 12.26 -9.11
N ALA A 29 32.76 12.65 -8.08
CA ALA A 29 32.40 12.40 -6.69
C ALA A 29 31.10 13.12 -6.31
N THR A 30 30.93 14.38 -6.73
CA THR A 30 29.72 15.16 -6.44
C THR A 30 28.49 14.59 -7.15
N LEU A 31 28.60 14.25 -8.44
CA LEU A 31 27.52 13.56 -9.16
C LEU A 31 27.20 12.20 -8.55
N GLY A 32 28.24 11.42 -8.25
CA GLY A 32 28.10 10.13 -7.59
C GLY A 32 27.36 10.26 -6.27
N PHE A 33 27.70 11.25 -5.44
CA PHE A 33 27.01 11.52 -4.18
C PHE A 33 25.56 11.93 -4.40
N LEU A 34 25.28 12.89 -5.29
CA LEU A 34 23.93 13.37 -5.57
C LEU A 34 23.00 12.26 -6.05
N TRP A 35 23.54 11.24 -6.74
CA TRP A 35 22.72 10.15 -7.27
C TRP A 35 22.67 8.95 -6.33
N LEU A 36 23.80 8.54 -5.75
CA LEU A 36 23.88 7.32 -4.94
C LEU A 36 23.31 7.53 -3.53
N VAL A 37 23.46 8.72 -2.94
CA VAL A 37 22.96 8.97 -1.58
C VAL A 37 21.45 8.90 -1.51
N PRO A 38 20.66 9.57 -2.39
CA PRO A 38 19.21 9.40 -2.39
C PRO A 38 18.79 7.96 -2.63
N VAL A 39 19.47 7.22 -3.52
CA VAL A 39 19.18 5.80 -3.76
C VAL A 39 19.40 4.98 -2.49
N GLY A 40 20.53 5.16 -1.81
CA GLY A 40 20.85 4.48 -0.56
C GLY A 40 19.86 4.82 0.56
N LEU A 41 19.50 6.10 0.71
CA LEU A 41 18.50 6.55 1.70
C LEU A 41 17.12 5.98 1.42
N ASN A 42 16.68 5.95 0.16
CA ASN A 42 15.40 5.36 -0.22
C ASN A 42 15.37 3.85 0.00
N LEU A 43 16.45 3.14 -0.36
CA LEU A 43 16.58 1.70 -0.11
C LEU A 43 16.55 1.40 1.38
N TRP A 44 17.29 2.16 2.18
CA TRP A 44 17.30 2.02 3.64
C TRP A 44 15.94 2.31 4.26
N GLY A 45 15.23 3.32 3.75
CA GLY A 45 13.86 3.62 4.12
C GLY A 45 12.90 2.45 3.82
N ALA A 46 13.04 1.81 2.65
CA ALA A 46 12.26 0.63 2.29
C ALA A 46 12.55 -0.56 3.21
N ILE A 47 13.82 -0.81 3.54
CA ILE A 47 14.22 -1.88 4.47
C ILE A 47 13.60 -1.64 5.85
N LYS A 48 13.72 -0.43 6.39
CA LYS A 48 13.11 -0.05 7.68
C LYS A 48 11.60 -0.24 7.67
N PHE A 49 10.94 0.17 6.59
CA PHE A 49 9.51 -0.03 6.42
C PHE A 49 9.15 -1.52 6.49
N TRP A 50 9.82 -2.38 5.72
CA TRP A 50 9.52 -3.81 5.71
C TRP A 50 9.76 -4.48 7.07
N ILE A 51 10.82 -4.10 7.77
CA ILE A 51 11.08 -4.58 9.13
C ILE A 51 9.94 -4.15 10.08
N ALA A 52 9.57 -2.86 10.07
CA ALA A 52 8.50 -2.34 10.92
C ALA A 52 7.14 -2.97 10.56
N PHE A 53 6.87 -3.15 9.27
CA PHE A 53 5.65 -3.75 8.77
C PHE A 53 5.51 -5.20 9.22
N LEU A 54 6.55 -6.01 9.05
CA LEU A 54 6.51 -7.42 9.45
C LEU A 54 6.40 -7.61 10.97
N LEU A 55 7.08 -6.77 11.76
CA LEU A 55 7.08 -6.89 13.22
C LEU A 55 5.81 -6.36 13.88
N PHE A 56 5.29 -5.22 13.39
CA PHE A 56 4.25 -4.47 14.11
C PHE A 56 3.03 -4.15 13.25
N GLU A 57 3.21 -3.59 12.06
CA GLU A 57 2.09 -2.98 11.34
C GLU A 57 1.20 -4.00 10.63
N LYS A 58 1.74 -5.13 10.16
CA LYS A 58 0.97 -6.17 9.46
C LYS A 58 -0.23 -6.62 10.28
N ARG A 59 -0.01 -7.00 11.54
CA ARG A 59 -1.10 -7.45 12.44
C ARG A 59 -2.11 -6.34 12.71
N ARG A 60 -1.65 -5.10 12.85
CA ARG A 60 -2.51 -3.93 13.11
C ARG A 60 -3.38 -3.63 11.88
N MET A 61 -2.80 -3.61 10.68
CA MET A 61 -3.52 -3.36 9.43
C MET A 61 -4.54 -4.46 9.14
N VAL A 62 -4.17 -5.75 9.30
CA VAL A 62 -5.10 -6.87 9.14
C VAL A 62 -6.30 -6.72 10.08
N ARG A 63 -6.06 -6.40 11.36
CA ARG A 63 -7.14 -6.16 12.34
C ARG A 63 -8.03 -4.98 11.95
N TYR A 64 -7.45 -3.89 11.43
CA TYR A 64 -8.19 -2.73 10.96
C TYR A 64 -9.12 -3.10 9.80
N TYR A 65 -8.59 -3.72 8.74
CA TYR A 65 -9.39 -4.13 7.59
C TYR A 65 -10.49 -5.11 7.99
N LYS A 66 -10.16 -6.11 8.82
CA LYS A 66 -11.14 -7.09 9.32
C LYS A 66 -12.24 -6.45 10.14
N ALA A 67 -11.90 -5.54 11.06
CA ALA A 67 -12.89 -4.83 11.88
C ALA A 67 -13.87 -4.03 11.02
N GLU A 68 -13.36 -3.38 9.99
CA GLU A 68 -14.16 -2.56 9.09
C GLU A 68 -15.02 -3.43 8.14
N MET A 69 -14.51 -4.58 7.70
CA MET A 69 -15.30 -5.59 6.98
C MET A 69 -16.46 -6.13 7.82
N TYR A 70 -16.26 -6.36 9.12
CA TYR A 70 -17.35 -6.75 10.03
C TYR A 70 -18.36 -5.63 10.22
N LYS A 71 -17.89 -4.40 10.42
CA LYS A 71 -18.73 -3.22 10.63
C LYS A 71 -19.66 -2.98 9.43
N SER A 72 -19.11 -3.03 8.22
CA SER A 72 -19.85 -2.86 6.98
C SER A 72 -20.56 -4.13 6.48
N LYS A 73 -20.44 -5.26 7.22
CA LYS A 73 -21.05 -6.56 6.90
C LYS A 73 -20.73 -7.02 5.47
N PHE A 74 -19.45 -7.14 5.17
CA PHE A 74 -18.97 -7.65 3.90
C PHE A 74 -19.50 -9.09 3.66
N PRO A 75 -19.73 -9.48 2.39
CA PRO A 75 -20.05 -10.86 2.06
C PRO A 75 -18.88 -11.79 2.41
N ALA A 76 -19.09 -13.11 2.35
CA ALA A 76 -17.98 -14.05 2.53
C ALA A 76 -16.98 -13.89 1.37
N SER A 77 -15.69 -13.91 1.68
CA SER A 77 -14.59 -13.93 0.70
C SER A 77 -14.37 -15.30 0.06
N ASN A 78 -15.06 -16.34 0.53
CA ASN A 78 -14.94 -17.71 0.03
C ASN A 78 -15.22 -17.77 -1.48
N GLY A 79 -14.21 -18.14 -2.26
CA GLY A 79 -14.30 -18.27 -3.72
C GLY A 79 -13.48 -17.22 -4.48
N TYR A 80 -12.99 -16.18 -3.82
CA TYR A 80 -12.11 -15.19 -4.43
C TYR A 80 -10.65 -15.45 -4.07
N VAL A 81 -9.78 -15.48 -5.09
CA VAL A 81 -8.35 -15.72 -4.90
C VAL A 81 -7.60 -14.42 -4.62
N ASP A 82 -8.07 -13.30 -5.15
CA ASP A 82 -7.41 -12.00 -5.03
C ASP A 82 -8.35 -10.92 -4.50
N TRP A 83 -7.76 -9.95 -3.80
CA TRP A 83 -8.47 -8.83 -3.19
C TRP A 83 -9.11 -7.91 -4.24
N GLU A 84 -8.48 -7.75 -5.40
CA GLU A 84 -8.98 -6.87 -6.47
C GLU A 84 -10.30 -7.40 -7.05
N GLU A 85 -10.35 -8.71 -7.32
CA GLU A 85 -11.55 -9.39 -7.80
C GLU A 85 -12.68 -9.33 -6.77
N TYR A 86 -12.35 -9.58 -5.50
CA TYR A 86 -13.33 -9.56 -4.41
C TYR A 86 -13.93 -8.16 -4.18
N LEU A 87 -13.10 -7.11 -4.13
CA LEU A 87 -13.60 -5.75 -4.00
C LEU A 87 -14.40 -5.32 -5.23
N GLY A 88 -13.97 -5.73 -6.42
CA GLY A 88 -14.70 -5.49 -7.67
C GLY A 88 -16.10 -6.11 -7.66
N PHE A 89 -16.22 -7.36 -7.19
CA PHE A 89 -17.49 -8.02 -6.97
C PHE A 89 -18.39 -7.23 -6.00
N ILE A 90 -17.88 -6.86 -4.83
CA ILE A 90 -18.66 -6.14 -3.82
C ILE A 90 -19.24 -4.84 -4.39
N VAL A 91 -18.44 -4.10 -5.15
CA VAL A 91 -18.87 -2.80 -5.72
C VAL A 91 -19.95 -3.00 -6.78
N THR A 92 -19.86 -4.05 -7.58
CA THR A 92 -20.72 -4.26 -8.76
C THR A 92 -22.00 -5.05 -8.46
N ASP A 93 -21.98 -5.96 -7.49
CA ASP A 93 -23.12 -6.82 -7.18
C ASP A 93 -24.28 -6.06 -6.52
N ASN A 94 -25.48 -6.15 -7.08
CA ASN A 94 -26.67 -5.45 -6.59
C ASN A 94 -27.19 -5.95 -5.24
N ASP A 95 -26.88 -7.20 -4.86
CA ASP A 95 -27.37 -7.80 -3.61
C ASP A 95 -26.51 -7.42 -2.39
N VAL A 96 -25.39 -6.73 -2.62
CA VAL A 96 -24.49 -6.28 -1.55
C VAL A 96 -24.94 -4.95 -0.95
N ARG A 97 -24.89 -4.87 0.39
CA ARG A 97 -25.29 -3.67 1.15
C ARG A 97 -24.53 -2.42 0.68
N PRO A 98 -25.19 -1.26 0.55
CA PRO A 98 -24.54 -0.01 0.13
C PRO A 98 -23.32 0.39 0.98
N GLU A 99 -23.36 0.12 2.29
CA GLU A 99 -22.25 0.37 3.22
C GLU A 99 -21.01 -0.49 2.91
N ALA A 100 -21.21 -1.74 2.48
CA ALA A 100 -20.11 -2.60 2.05
C ALA A 100 -19.54 -2.14 0.71
N LYS A 101 -20.42 -1.70 -0.22
CA LYS A 101 -20.00 -1.15 -1.52
C LYS A 101 -19.13 0.09 -1.38
N THR A 102 -19.59 1.06 -0.61
CA THR A 102 -18.86 2.32 -0.40
C THR A 102 -17.52 2.07 0.28
N LYS A 103 -17.47 1.14 1.24
CA LYS A 103 -16.22 0.79 1.92
C LYS A 103 -15.27 0.00 1.03
N ALA A 104 -15.76 -0.92 0.21
CA ALA A 104 -14.94 -1.64 -0.77
C ALA A 104 -14.34 -0.68 -1.81
N ALA A 105 -15.13 0.28 -2.31
CA ALA A 105 -14.64 1.34 -3.18
C ALA A 105 -13.58 2.21 -2.48
N ALA A 106 -13.77 2.53 -1.20
CA ALA A 106 -12.77 3.25 -0.42
C ALA A 106 -11.45 2.47 -0.28
N PHE A 107 -11.51 1.17 0.02
CA PHE A 107 -10.29 0.32 0.09
C PHE A 107 -9.57 0.22 -1.26
N ALA A 108 -10.32 0.04 -2.36
CA ALA A 108 -9.74 0.03 -3.69
C ALA A 108 -9.06 1.38 -4.01
N GLY A 109 -9.69 2.50 -3.65
CA GLY A 109 -9.12 3.84 -3.80
C GLY A 109 -7.86 4.08 -2.96
N GLU A 110 -7.85 3.63 -1.70
CA GLU A 110 -6.68 3.70 -0.81
C GLU A 110 -5.50 2.93 -1.40
N ILE A 111 -5.73 1.70 -1.88
CA ILE A 111 -4.69 0.86 -2.47
C ILE A 111 -4.17 1.46 -3.78
N ALA A 112 -5.07 1.95 -4.65
CA ALA A 112 -4.69 2.63 -5.89
C ALA A 112 -3.84 3.88 -5.63
N THR A 113 -4.17 4.65 -4.59
CA THR A 113 -3.38 5.82 -4.17
C THR A 113 -2.01 5.40 -3.62
N CYS A 114 -1.94 4.30 -2.87
CA CYS A 114 -0.67 3.75 -2.40
C CYS A 114 0.22 3.30 -3.57
N LYS A 115 -0.37 2.75 -4.64
CA LYS A 115 0.34 2.33 -5.85
C LYS A 115 1.10 3.47 -6.51
N THR A 116 0.53 4.68 -6.52
CA THR A 116 1.17 5.86 -7.13
C THR A 116 2.21 6.50 -6.23
N LEU A 117 1.95 6.61 -4.93
CA LEU A 117 2.83 7.32 -4.01
C LEU A 117 4.01 6.47 -3.52
N ARG A 118 3.78 5.20 -3.18
CA ARG A 118 4.76 4.32 -2.51
C ARG A 118 4.58 2.86 -2.95
N PRO A 119 4.87 2.53 -4.22
CA PRO A 119 4.59 1.21 -4.80
C PRO A 119 5.34 0.07 -4.12
N ALA A 120 6.60 0.26 -3.74
CA ALA A 120 7.42 -0.81 -3.17
C ALA A 120 7.21 -1.04 -1.66
N THR A 121 6.40 -0.20 -0.99
CA THR A 121 6.22 -0.25 0.47
C THR A 121 4.75 -0.29 0.83
N LEU A 122 4.08 0.87 0.93
CA LEU A 122 2.68 0.94 1.38
C LEU A 122 1.75 0.14 0.48
N PHE A 123 1.92 0.19 -0.85
CA PHE A 123 1.05 -0.55 -1.77
C PHE A 123 1.10 -2.06 -1.54
N ILE A 124 2.29 -2.65 -1.57
CA ILE A 124 2.42 -4.10 -1.33
C ILE A 124 2.01 -4.44 0.10
N GLY A 125 2.34 -3.60 1.08
CA GLY A 125 1.95 -3.79 2.48
C GLY A 125 0.43 -3.83 2.67
N THR A 126 -0.31 -2.88 2.08
CA THR A 126 -1.77 -2.83 2.18
C THR A 126 -2.43 -3.99 1.44
N GLN A 127 -1.92 -4.38 0.26
CA GLN A 127 -2.38 -5.58 -0.45
C GLN A 127 -2.22 -6.85 0.39
N ILE A 128 -1.03 -7.07 0.95
CA ILE A 128 -0.77 -8.24 1.81
C ILE A 128 -1.69 -8.24 3.04
N ALA A 129 -1.89 -7.08 3.66
CA ALA A 129 -2.74 -6.96 4.83
C ALA A 129 -4.22 -7.18 4.50
N LEU A 130 -4.70 -6.65 3.37
CA LEU A 130 -6.08 -6.83 2.92
C LEU A 130 -6.37 -8.27 2.53
N GLN A 131 -5.49 -8.90 1.72
CA GLN A 131 -5.61 -10.31 1.35
C GLN A 131 -5.70 -11.18 2.60
N ARG A 132 -4.80 -10.94 3.57
CA ARG A 132 -4.82 -11.70 4.82
C ARG A 132 -6.07 -11.43 5.65
N ALA A 133 -6.59 -10.21 5.64
CA ALA A 133 -7.85 -9.89 6.30
C ALA A 133 -9.03 -10.62 5.64
N MET A 134 -9.05 -10.75 4.32
CA MET A 134 -10.04 -11.53 3.58
C MET A 134 -9.96 -13.02 3.90
N ASP A 135 -8.76 -13.60 3.92
CA ASP A 135 -8.56 -15.02 4.26
C ASP A 135 -9.04 -15.33 5.68
N GLU A 136 -8.84 -14.39 6.60
CA GLU A 136 -9.23 -14.53 8.01
C GLU A 136 -10.67 -14.07 8.30
N TYR A 137 -11.34 -13.43 7.33
CA TYR A 137 -12.68 -12.90 7.51
C TYR A 137 -13.71 -14.03 7.33
N GLN A 138 -14.46 -14.30 8.40
CA GLN A 138 -15.61 -15.19 8.33
C GLN A 138 -16.86 -14.32 8.39
N ALA A 139 -17.66 -14.34 7.33
CA ALA A 139 -18.87 -13.56 7.25
C ALA A 139 -19.80 -13.91 8.43
N PRO A 140 -20.37 -12.91 9.13
CA PRO A 140 -21.31 -13.18 10.20
C PRO A 140 -22.52 -13.95 9.65
N PRO A 141 -23.01 -14.98 10.38
CA PRO A 141 -24.15 -15.77 9.91
C PRO A 141 -25.34 -14.85 9.62
N SER A 142 -25.94 -15.01 8.45
CA SER A 142 -27.10 -14.24 8.04
C SER A 142 -28.25 -14.53 9.01
N THR A 143 -28.56 -13.57 9.87
CA THR A 143 -29.65 -13.67 10.87
C THR A 143 -31.03 -13.80 10.20
N SER A 144 -31.10 -13.64 8.88
CA SER A 144 -32.28 -13.78 8.03
C SER A 144 -32.93 -15.18 8.10
N GLY A 145 -32.18 -16.23 8.45
CA GLY A 145 -32.70 -17.61 8.54
C GLY A 145 -33.24 -18.01 9.92
N MET A 146 -32.80 -17.36 11.01
CA MET A 146 -33.16 -17.78 12.38
C MET A 146 -34.52 -17.24 12.87
N LEU A 147 -35.06 -16.20 12.25
CA LEU A 147 -36.36 -15.63 12.63
C LEU A 147 -37.54 -16.24 11.88
N SER A 148 -37.32 -17.02 10.81
CA SER A 148 -38.42 -17.65 10.06
C SER A 148 -38.97 -18.90 10.74
N THR A 149 -38.22 -19.54 11.64
CA THR A 149 -38.64 -20.77 12.35
C THR A 149 -39.14 -20.51 13.76
N ALA A 150 -38.96 -19.29 14.29
CA ALA A 150 -39.38 -18.94 15.65
C ALA A 150 -40.85 -18.49 15.76
N ASN A 151 -41.56 -18.33 14.64
CA ASN A 151 -42.96 -17.86 14.59
C ASN A 151 -43.94 -18.92 14.06
N ALA A 152 -43.54 -20.19 14.03
CA ALA A 152 -44.35 -21.33 13.58
C ALA A 152 -44.70 -22.30 14.73
N GLY A 153 -44.87 -21.78 15.95
CA GLY A 153 -45.29 -22.53 17.13
C GLY A 153 -46.39 -21.82 17.87
#